data_AF-A0A0F9U0D0-F1
#
_entry.id   AF-A0A0F9U0D0-F1
#
_cell.length_a   1.000
_cell.length_b   1.000
_cell.length_c   1.000
_cell.angle_alpha   90.00
_cell.angle_beta   90.00
_cell.angle_gamma   90.00
#
_symmetry.space_group_name_H-M   'P 1'
#
loop_
_entity.id
_entity.type
_entity.pdbx_description
1 polymer ?
#
loop_
_entity_poly.entity_id
_entity_poly.type
_entity_poly.pdbx_seq_one_letter_code
_entity_poly.pdbx_strand_id
1 'polypeptide(L)'
;MTLVIYMGVSGAQRIQDELLHGLPADTPVAIVQNASLPTQRHAVCTLETLSATIASEQLTSPSAIIVGDVVRGVTTSQRALQSLFTGT
;
A
#
# COMPACT_ATOMS: atom_id res chain seq x y z
N MET A 1 1.60 2.14 -14.99
CA MET A 1 0.15 2.29 -14.71
C MET A 1 -0.02 2.58 -13.23
N THR A 2 -1.09 3.27 -12.82
CA THR A 2 -1.45 3.48 -11.41
C THR A 2 -2.94 3.21 -11.20
N LEU A 3 -3.26 2.36 -10.24
CA LEU A 3 -4.62 2.12 -9.75
C LEU A 3 -4.70 2.51 -8.26
N VAL A 4 -5.77 3.18 -7.86
CA VAL A 4 -6.05 3.50 -6.46
C VAL A 4 -7.42 2.94 -6.11
N ILE A 5 -7.48 2.09 -5.08
CA ILE A 5 -8.68 1.39 -4.64
C ILE A 5 -9.05 1.87 -3.25
N TYR A 6 -10.27 2.36 -3.10
CA TYR A 6 -10.87 2.73 -1.81
C TYR A 6 -11.78 1.61 -1.30
N MET A 7 -11.92 1.52 0.02
CA MET A 7 -12.72 0.49 0.70
C MET A 7 -12.31 -0.96 0.33
N GLY A 8 -11.08 -1.15 -0.17
CA GLY A 8 -10.62 -2.43 -0.70
C GLY A 8 -10.18 -3.44 0.36
N VAL A 9 -10.01 -3.04 1.62
CA VAL A 9 -9.45 -3.91 2.68
C VAL A 9 -10.31 -5.14 2.94
N SER A 10 -11.64 -4.98 3.03
CA SER A 10 -12.56 -6.11 3.25
C SER A 10 -12.61 -7.09 2.07
N GLY A 11 -12.30 -6.62 0.86
CA GLY A 11 -12.27 -7.42 -0.37
C GLY A 11 -10.86 -7.71 -0.88
N ALA A 12 -9.82 -7.55 -0.05
CA ALA A 12 -8.44 -7.52 -0.51
C ALA A 12 -8.00 -8.80 -1.23
N GLN A 13 -8.45 -9.97 -0.75
CA GLN A 13 -8.17 -11.25 -1.41
C GLN A 13 -8.80 -11.30 -2.81
N ARG A 14 -10.08 -10.91 -2.95
CA ARG A 14 -10.75 -10.85 -4.25
C ARG A 14 -10.06 -9.86 -5.19
N ILE A 15 -9.67 -8.69 -4.70
CA ILE A 15 -8.93 -7.69 -5.49
C ILE A 15 -7.61 -8.28 -5.98
N GLN A 16 -6.85 -8.93 -5.10
CA GLN A 16 -5.61 -9.60 -5.45
C GLN A 16 -5.84 -10.64 -6.56
N ASP A 17 -6.79 -11.55 -6.37
CA ASP A 17 -7.07 -12.62 -7.33
C ASP A 17 -7.47 -12.07 -8.70
N GLU A 18 -8.39 -11.10 -8.75
CA GLU A 18 -8.85 -10.50 -10.02
C GLU A 18 -7.71 -9.75 -10.72
N LEU A 19 -6.92 -8.97 -9.99
CA LEU A 19 -5.82 -8.20 -10.58
C LEU A 19 -4.67 -9.09 -11.07
N LEU A 20 -4.41 -10.23 -10.43
CA LEU A 20 -3.38 -11.19 -10.86
C LEU A 20 -3.66 -11.81 -12.24
N HIS A 21 -4.91 -11.76 -12.73
CA HIS A 21 -5.23 -12.17 -14.11
C HIS A 21 -4.73 -11.21 -15.17
N GLY A 22 -4.54 -9.92 -14.81
CA GLY A 22 -4.19 -8.85 -15.76
C GLY A 22 -2.87 -8.14 -15.45
N LEU A 23 -2.30 -8.35 -14.26
CA LEU A 23 -1.09 -7.68 -13.80
C LEU A 23 -0.05 -8.68 -13.29
N PRO A 24 1.26 -8.41 -13.45
CA PRO A 24 2.32 -9.22 -12.88
C PRO A 24 2.22 -9.38 -11.35
N ALA A 25 2.58 -10.55 -10.84
CA ALA A 25 2.58 -10.86 -9.40
C ALA A 25 3.47 -9.92 -8.57
N ASP A 26 4.58 -9.47 -9.15
CA ASP A 26 5.56 -8.55 -8.57
C ASP A 26 5.14 -7.06 -8.70
N THR A 27 3.94 -6.78 -9.24
CA THR A 27 3.43 -5.41 -9.32
C THR A 27 3.45 -4.76 -7.93
N PRO A 28 4.13 -3.61 -7.74
CA PRO A 28 4.22 -2.97 -6.44
C PRO A 28 2.87 -2.51 -5.91
N VAL A 29 2.64 -2.67 -4.61
CA VAL A 29 1.42 -2.22 -3.92
C VAL A 29 1.78 -1.48 -2.62
N ALA A 30 1.13 -0.35 -2.39
CA ALA A 30 1.14 0.34 -1.10
C ALA A 30 -0.26 0.34 -0.50
N ILE A 31 -0.36 0.08 0.80
CA ILE A 31 -1.59 0.27 1.57
C ILE A 31 -1.36 1.41 2.54
N VAL A 32 -2.25 2.40 2.56
CA VAL A 32 -2.18 3.55 3.48
C VAL A 32 -3.48 3.64 4.26
N GLN A 33 -3.40 3.40 5.57
CA GLN A 33 -4.49 3.52 6.53
C GLN A 33 -4.48 4.90 7.17
N ASN A 34 -5.65 5.48 7.42
CA ASN A 34 -5.79 6.78 8.09
C ASN A 34 -4.91 7.87 7.43
N ALA A 35 -4.93 7.92 6.10
CA ALA A 35 -4.09 8.84 5.34
C ALA A 35 -4.27 10.29 5.81
N SER A 36 -3.16 11.01 5.95
CA SER A 36 -3.10 12.41 6.43
C SER A 36 -3.51 12.62 7.90
N LEU A 37 -3.71 11.56 8.68
CA LEU A 37 -3.96 11.64 10.11
C LEU A 37 -2.69 11.27 10.91
N PRO A 38 -2.54 11.74 12.17
CA PRO A 38 -1.42 11.34 13.03
C PRO A 38 -1.34 9.82 13.28
N THR A 39 -2.46 9.11 13.12
CA THR A 39 -2.57 7.65 13.26
C THR A 39 -2.33 6.91 11.95
N GLN A 40 -1.73 7.57 10.95
CA GLN A 40 -1.44 6.97 9.65
C GLN A 40 -0.52 5.76 9.81
N ARG A 41 -0.94 4.64 9.20
CA ARG A 41 -0.13 3.43 9.07
C ARG A 41 -0.01 3.08 7.60
N HIS A 42 1.09 2.45 7.21
CA HIS A 42 1.26 2.02 5.83
C HIS A 42 2.10 0.75 5.74
N ALA A 43 1.89 0.00 4.66
CA ALA A 43 2.72 -1.13 4.29
C ALA A 43 2.98 -1.10 2.77
N VAL A 44 4.11 -1.65 2.36
CA VAL A 44 4.48 -1.83 0.96
C VAL A 44 4.73 -3.31 0.72
N CYS A 45 4.15 -3.84 -0.35
CA CYS A 45 4.21 -5.25 -0.71
C CYS A 45 4.11 -5.41 -2.24
N THR A 46 4.00 -6.65 -2.71
CA THR A 46 3.66 -6.97 -4.10
C THR A 46 2.18 -7.33 -4.21
N LEU A 47 1.64 -7.35 -5.43
CA LEU A 47 0.27 -7.79 -5.68
C LEU A 47 0.03 -9.21 -5.15
N GLU A 48 0.99 -10.12 -5.33
CA GLU A 48 0.94 -11.50 -4.81
C GLU A 48 0.79 -11.59 -3.28
N THR A 49 1.33 -10.61 -2.55
CA THR A 49 1.40 -10.64 -1.08
C THR A 49 0.43 -9.66 -0.41
N LEU A 50 -0.45 -9.01 -1.18
CA LEU A 50 -1.35 -7.95 -0.72
C LEU A 50 -2.22 -8.40 0.46
N SER A 51 -3.00 -9.47 0.30
CA SER A 51 -3.94 -9.94 1.32
C SER A 51 -3.23 -10.41 2.59
N ALA A 52 -2.12 -11.14 2.45
CA ALA A 52 -1.29 -11.60 3.56
C ALA A 52 -0.66 -10.43 4.33
N THR A 53 -0.21 -9.39 3.61
CA THR A 53 0.34 -8.17 4.22
C THR A 53 -0.73 -7.44 5.03
N ILE A 54 -1.93 -7.25 4.48
CA ILE A 54 -3.05 -6.62 5.21
C ILE A 54 -3.38 -7.38 6.50
N ALA A 55 -3.42 -8.72 6.44
CA ALA A 55 -3.73 -9.55 7.59
C ALA A 55 -2.64 -9.50 8.67
N SER A 56 -1.37 -9.67 8.27
CA SER A 56 -0.23 -9.67 9.20
C SER A 56 -0.03 -8.31 9.88
N GLU A 57 -0.20 -7.22 9.14
CA GLU A 57 -0.09 -5.84 9.64
C GLU A 57 -1.39 -5.35 10.31
N GLN A 58 -2.45 -6.14 10.32
CA GLN A 58 -3.77 -5.77 10.86
C GLN A 58 -4.25 -4.41 10.34
N LEU A 59 -4.07 -4.17 9.04
CA LEU A 59 -4.53 -2.93 8.40
C LEU A 59 -6.04 -3.00 8.20
N THR A 60 -6.75 -1.99 8.67
CA THR A 60 -8.22 -1.93 8.61
C THR A 60 -8.69 -0.68 7.88
N SER A 61 -9.99 -0.58 7.61
CA SER A 61 -10.57 0.67 7.09
C SER A 61 -10.48 1.80 8.13
N PRO A 62 -10.39 3.06 7.70
CA PRO A 62 -10.28 3.52 6.31
C PRO A 62 -8.86 3.36 5.77
N SER A 63 -8.74 2.76 4.58
CA SER A 63 -7.47 2.57 3.87
C SER A 63 -7.61 2.75 2.37
N ALA A 64 -6.55 3.24 1.73
CA ALA A 64 -6.37 3.27 0.28
C ALA A 64 -5.30 2.25 -0.13
N ILE A 65 -5.56 1.49 -1.19
CA ILE A 65 -4.61 0.55 -1.80
C ILE A 65 -4.17 1.14 -3.14
N ILE A 66 -2.87 1.39 -3.30
CA ILE A 66 -2.26 1.94 -4.51
C ILE A 66 -1.45 0.84 -5.19
N VAL A 67 -1.77 0.51 -6.44
CA VAL A 67 -1.13 -0.55 -7.23
C VAL A 67 -0.39 0.07 -8.42
N GLY A 68 0.87 -0.31 -8.62
CA GLY A 68 1.69 0.05 -9.77
C GLY A 68 2.98 0.81 -9.45
N ASP A 69 3.75 1.15 -10.48
CA ASP A 69 5.12 1.70 -10.37
C ASP A 69 5.23 3.00 -9.57
N VAL A 70 4.14 3.76 -9.43
CA VAL A 70 4.14 4.98 -8.60
C VAL A 70 4.58 4.70 -7.16
N VAL A 71 4.32 3.50 -6.65
CA VAL A 71 4.74 3.05 -5.31
C VAL A 71 6.27 3.08 -5.15
N ARG A 72 7.02 2.80 -6.22
CA ARG A 72 8.50 2.85 -6.21
C ARG A 72 9.00 4.28 -5.95
N GLY A 73 8.28 5.29 -6.44
CA GLY A 73 8.61 6.70 -6.18
C GLY A 73 8.32 7.16 -4.75
N VAL A 74 7.35 6.55 -4.06
CA VAL A 74 6.97 6.90 -2.68
C VAL A 74 8.09 6.57 -1.69
N THR A 75 8.81 5.45 -1.91
CA THR A 75 9.93 5.00 -1.05
C THR A 75 11.08 6.02 -1.03
N THR A 76 11.28 6.77 -2.11
CA THR A 76 12.33 7.80 -2.22
C THR A 76 12.00 9.05 -1.40
N SER A 77 10.73 9.45 -1.35
CA SER A 77 10.29 10.70 -0.70
C SER A 77 10.13 10.58 0.82
N GLN A 78 9.80 9.40 1.36
CA GLN A 78 9.66 9.21 2.81
C GLN A 78 11.00 9.23 3.57
N ARG A 79 12.09 8.72 2.98
CA ARG A 79 13.43 8.80 3.59
C ARG A 79 13.93 10.24 3.72
N ALA A 80 13.66 11.07 2.71
CA ALA A 80 14.04 12.48 2.74
C ALA A 80 13.36 13.24 3.88
N LEU A 81 12.07 12.98 4.14
CA LEU A 81 11.33 13.62 5.23
C LEU A 81 11.76 13.11 6.62
N GLN A 82 12.04 11.82 6.80
CA GLN A 82 12.53 11.29 8.09
C GLN A 82 13.90 11.88 8.49
N SER A 83 14.78 12.16 7.52
CA SER A 83 16.09 12.77 7.78
C SER A 83 16.02 14.24 8.24
N LEU A 84 14.94 14.96 7.89
CA LEU A 84 14.71 16.35 8.31
C LEU A 84 14.16 16.47 9.74
N PHE A 85 13.59 15.39 10.30
CA PHE A 85 13.02 15.37 11.65
C PHE A 85 13.85 14.56 12.68
N THR A 86 14.98 13.97 12.28
CA THR A 86 15.91 13.24 13.17
C THR A 86 17.20 14.04 13.43
N GLY A 87 17.17 15.37 13.26
CA GLY A 87 18.26 16.26 13.62
C GLY A 87 18.13 16.75 15.07
N THR A 88 18.61 15.96 16.03
CA THR A 88 19.11 16.43 17.33
C THR A 88 20.53 15.90 17.47
#